data_AF-A0A1S2FC39-F1
#
_entry.id   AF-A0A1S2FC39-F1
#
_cell.length_a   1.000
_cell.length_b   1.000
_cell.length_c   1.000
_cell.angle_alpha   90.00
_cell.angle_beta   90.00
_cell.angle_gamma   90.00
#
_symmetry.space_group_name_H-M   'P 1'
#
loop_
_entity.id
_entity.type
_entity.pdbx_description
1 polymer ?
#
loop_
_entity_poly.entity_id
_entity_poly.type
_entity_poly.pdbx_seq_one_letter_code
_entity_poly.pdbx_strand_id
1 'polypeptide(L)'
;MATQEIGITLDFPKGSFDNLIFTNNTLQLIEETKDDAGNGVYRDSGSWVSEVIFIKDKVTSFKRISRNVAIKGSGSYKIYTSSSPDQLNWTPWTEINYTDGSISTPADQYAKVKIEVFAHKTNATFTVDDFNIPDKYSNPFLNSSDGVLELKNLYRLVGEKEINWNDTGKLFITKINKSYFKAINKIEVV
;
A
#
# COMPACT_ATOMS: atom_id res chain seq x y z
N MET A 1 -14.60 -32.86 -40.14
CA MET A 1 -14.23 -33.27 -38.75
C MET A 1 -14.41 -32.05 -37.86
N ALA A 2 -15.17 -32.17 -36.77
CA ALA A 2 -15.40 -31.04 -35.86
C ALA A 2 -14.28 -30.99 -34.82
N THR A 3 -13.54 -29.89 -34.86
CA THR A 3 -12.48 -29.52 -33.93
C THR A 3 -13.10 -29.26 -32.56
N GLN A 4 -12.85 -30.12 -31.57
CA GLN A 4 -13.33 -29.90 -30.19
C GLN A 4 -12.40 -28.92 -29.47
N GLU A 5 -12.95 -27.82 -28.96
CA GLU A 5 -12.22 -26.89 -28.08
C GLU A 5 -12.20 -27.46 -26.66
N ILE A 6 -11.03 -27.49 -26.01
CA ILE A 6 -10.89 -27.81 -24.59
C ILE A 6 -10.64 -26.53 -23.82
N GLY A 7 -11.52 -26.25 -22.86
CA GLY A 7 -11.26 -25.28 -21.80
C GLY A 7 -10.38 -25.90 -20.72
N ILE A 8 -9.18 -25.35 -20.52
CA ILE A 8 -8.34 -25.72 -19.37
C ILE A 8 -8.66 -24.76 -18.23
N THR A 9 -9.05 -25.30 -17.08
CA THR A 9 -9.30 -24.50 -15.88
C THR A 9 -7.97 -24.23 -15.18
N LEU A 10 -7.70 -22.96 -14.87
CA LEU A 10 -6.52 -22.57 -14.09
C LEU A 10 -6.81 -22.70 -12.60
N ASP A 11 -5.97 -23.46 -11.90
CA ASP A 11 -6.02 -23.62 -10.44
C ASP A 11 -5.15 -22.53 -9.79
N PHE A 12 -5.75 -21.37 -9.53
CA PHE A 12 -5.03 -20.21 -8.99
C PHE A 12 -4.25 -20.49 -7.70
N PRO A 13 -4.79 -21.21 -6.70
CA PRO A 13 -4.06 -21.58 -5.49
C PRO A 13 -2.71 -22.29 -5.70
N LYS A 14 -2.52 -23.00 -6.82
CA LYS A 14 -1.33 -23.82 -7.06
C LYS A 14 -0.21 -23.12 -7.81
N GLY A 15 -0.44 -21.90 -8.31
CA GLY A 15 0.59 -21.16 -9.03
C GLY A 15 1.64 -20.52 -8.13
N SER A 16 2.63 -19.92 -8.76
CA SER A 16 3.65 -19.10 -8.10
C SER A 16 3.18 -17.65 -8.05
N PHE A 17 3.26 -17.04 -6.86
CA PHE A 17 2.82 -15.68 -6.59
C PHE A 17 4.01 -14.74 -6.39
N ASP A 18 3.92 -13.55 -6.96
CA ASP A 18 4.83 -12.44 -6.73
C ASP A 18 3.99 -11.16 -6.51
N ASN A 19 4.07 -10.57 -5.32
CA ASN A 19 3.26 -9.41 -4.90
C ASN A 19 1.73 -9.56 -5.08
N LEU A 20 1.25 -10.79 -5.24
CA LEU A 20 -0.16 -11.16 -5.29
C LEU A 20 -0.52 -12.16 -4.20
N ILE A 21 -1.80 -12.19 -3.84
CA ILE A 21 -2.41 -13.19 -2.97
C ILE A 21 -3.71 -13.69 -3.61
N PHE A 22 -4.00 -14.98 -3.44
CA PHE A 22 -5.31 -15.53 -3.80
C PHE A 22 -6.22 -15.55 -2.58
N THR A 23 -7.25 -14.70 -2.58
CA THR A 23 -8.22 -14.59 -1.49
C THR A 23 -9.62 -14.33 -2.05
N ASN A 24 -10.66 -14.81 -1.36
CA ASN A 24 -12.05 -14.67 -1.80
C ASN A 24 -12.29 -15.09 -3.26
N ASN A 25 -11.61 -16.16 -3.70
CA ASN A 25 -11.66 -16.68 -5.06
C ASN A 25 -11.18 -15.69 -6.15
N THR A 26 -10.31 -14.74 -5.77
CA THR A 26 -9.76 -13.71 -6.66
C THR A 26 -8.26 -13.51 -6.43
N LEU A 27 -7.53 -13.18 -7.51
CA LEU A 27 -6.16 -12.68 -7.39
C LEU A 27 -6.19 -11.21 -7.00
N GLN A 28 -5.48 -10.85 -5.93
CA GLN A 28 -5.42 -9.50 -5.40
C GLN A 28 -3.97 -9.09 -5.15
N LEU A 29 -3.66 -7.80 -5.33
CA LEU A 29 -2.38 -7.24 -4.90
C LEU A 29 -2.28 -7.31 -3.37
N ILE A 30 -1.07 -7.50 -2.86
CA ILE A 30 -0.84 -7.49 -1.40
C ILE A 30 -1.08 -6.07 -0.88
N GLU A 31 -1.90 -5.95 0.17
CA GLU A 31 -2.06 -4.72 0.97
C GLU A 31 -0.78 -4.48 1.77
N GLU A 32 -0.12 -3.33 1.57
CA GLU A 32 1.08 -2.93 2.30
C GLU A 32 0.72 -2.24 3.61
N THR A 33 -0.26 -1.35 3.57
CA THR A 33 -0.68 -0.52 4.71
C THR A 33 -2.09 0.01 4.49
N LYS A 34 -2.59 0.84 5.41
CA LYS A 34 -3.81 1.62 5.25
C LYS A 34 -3.49 3.12 5.34
N ASP A 35 -4.24 3.92 4.59
CA ASP A 35 -4.20 5.37 4.68
C ASP A 35 -4.93 5.87 5.95
N ASP A 36 -4.89 7.18 6.20
CA ASP A 36 -5.56 7.80 7.36
C ASP A 36 -7.08 7.60 7.37
N ALA A 37 -7.71 7.35 6.22
CA ALA A 37 -9.14 7.07 6.08
C ALA A 37 -9.47 5.58 6.23
N GLY A 38 -8.46 4.72 6.44
CA GLY A 38 -8.59 3.28 6.57
C GLY A 38 -8.69 2.52 5.25
N ASN A 39 -8.46 3.18 4.11
CA ASN A 39 -8.41 2.52 2.81
C ASN A 39 -7.11 1.75 2.65
N GLY A 40 -7.18 0.53 2.13
CA GLY A 40 -6.00 -0.28 1.83
C GLY A 40 -5.12 0.34 0.75
N VAL A 41 -3.82 0.38 1.00
CA VAL A 41 -2.78 0.79 0.08
C VAL A 41 -2.05 -0.47 -0.35
N TYR A 42 -2.06 -0.73 -1.66
CA TYR A 42 -1.61 -1.99 -2.24
C TYR A 42 -0.32 -1.80 -3.04
N ARG A 43 0.41 -2.90 -3.26
CA ARG A 43 1.55 -2.94 -4.20
C ARG A 43 1.16 -2.37 -5.57
N ASP A 44 2.09 -1.66 -6.21
CA ASP A 44 1.88 -1.06 -7.54
C ASP A 44 1.57 -2.12 -8.63
N SER A 45 2.19 -3.29 -8.53
CA SER A 45 1.98 -4.42 -9.44
C SER A 45 2.33 -5.75 -8.80
N GLY A 46 1.89 -6.82 -9.45
CA GLY A 46 2.20 -8.20 -9.05
C GLY A 46 1.94 -9.17 -10.18
N SER A 47 2.49 -10.37 -10.06
CA SER A 47 2.35 -11.42 -11.04
C SER A 47 2.03 -12.78 -10.43
N TRP A 48 1.31 -13.59 -11.20
CA TRP A 48 1.00 -14.99 -10.89
C TRP A 48 1.37 -15.84 -12.08
N VAL A 49 2.02 -16.98 -11.86
CA VAL A 49 2.38 -17.94 -12.90
C VAL A 49 1.78 -19.29 -12.56
N SER A 50 1.05 -19.88 -13.50
CA SER A 50 0.46 -21.21 -13.32
C SER A 50 1.52 -22.30 -13.14
N GLU A 51 1.12 -23.43 -12.57
CA GLU A 51 1.86 -24.68 -12.77
C GLU A 51 1.93 -25.02 -14.27
N VAL A 52 2.81 -25.96 -14.60
CA VAL A 52 2.90 -26.51 -15.97
C VAL A 52 1.60 -27.22 -16.31
N ILE A 53 1.00 -26.81 -17.42
CA ILE A 53 -0.22 -27.41 -17.96
C ILE A 53 0.20 -28.42 -19.03
N PHE A 54 -0.14 -29.70 -18.84
CA PHE A 54 0.08 -30.73 -19.84
C PHE A 54 -1.12 -30.81 -20.81
N ILE A 55 -0.85 -30.60 -22.09
CA ILE A 55 -1.83 -30.65 -23.17
C ILE A 55 -1.76 -32.04 -23.80
N LYS A 56 -2.66 -32.95 -23.37
CA LYS A 56 -2.70 -34.32 -23.86
C LYS A 56 -3.15 -34.38 -25.33
N ASP A 57 -2.42 -35.18 -26.10
CA ASP A 57 -2.49 -35.27 -27.55
C ASP A 57 -3.88 -35.68 -28.11
N LYS A 58 -4.18 -35.19 -29.33
CA LYS A 58 -5.43 -35.26 -30.14
C LYS A 58 -6.49 -34.17 -29.95
N VAL A 59 -6.25 -33.17 -29.14
CA VAL A 59 -7.17 -32.02 -29.05
C VAL A 59 -6.44 -30.82 -29.59
N THR A 60 -7.03 -30.21 -30.60
CA THR A 60 -6.46 -29.15 -31.43
C THR A 60 -6.14 -27.92 -30.61
N SER A 61 -4.97 -27.96 -29.98
CA SER A 61 -4.25 -26.91 -29.28
C SER A 61 -4.99 -26.14 -28.18
N PHE A 62 -4.21 -25.68 -27.20
CA PHE A 62 -4.67 -24.67 -26.26
C PHE A 62 -4.82 -23.34 -27.01
N LYS A 63 -6.04 -23.05 -27.48
CA LYS A 63 -6.29 -21.91 -28.39
C LYS A 63 -6.82 -20.67 -27.70
N ARG A 64 -7.50 -20.84 -26.55
CA ARG A 64 -8.23 -19.74 -25.92
C ARG A 64 -8.17 -19.81 -24.40
N ILE A 65 -8.15 -18.64 -23.77
CA ILE A 65 -8.37 -18.48 -22.33
C ILE A 65 -9.74 -17.84 -22.11
N SER A 66 -10.64 -18.56 -21.44
CA SER A 66 -11.89 -18.01 -20.94
C SER A 66 -11.64 -17.21 -19.66
N ARG A 67 -12.23 -16.02 -19.58
CA ARG A 67 -11.92 -15.03 -18.55
C ARG A 67 -13.21 -14.55 -17.90
N ASN A 68 -13.25 -14.60 -16.57
CA ASN A 68 -14.25 -13.90 -15.78
C ASN A 68 -13.51 -12.92 -14.87
N VAL A 69 -13.30 -11.69 -15.36
CA VAL A 69 -12.55 -10.67 -14.63
C VAL A 69 -13.51 -9.62 -14.11
N ALA A 70 -13.60 -9.52 -12.79
CA ALA A 70 -14.22 -8.39 -12.11
C ALA A 70 -13.11 -7.42 -11.68
N ILE A 71 -12.86 -6.37 -12.46
CA ILE A 71 -11.99 -5.28 -12.03
C ILE A 71 -12.79 -4.39 -11.07
N LYS A 72 -12.36 -4.28 -9.81
CA LYS A 72 -12.86 -3.25 -8.90
C LYS A 72 -11.98 -2.01 -9.03
N GLY A 73 -12.59 -0.87 -9.34
CA GLY A 73 -11.87 0.39 -9.57
C GLY A 73 -11.23 0.47 -10.96
N SER A 74 -10.08 1.13 -11.05
CA SER A 74 -9.36 1.43 -12.30
C SER A 74 -8.09 0.60 -12.52
N GLY A 75 -7.92 -0.50 -11.78
CA GLY A 75 -6.81 -1.43 -11.97
C GLY A 75 -6.81 -2.04 -13.39
N SER A 76 -5.65 -2.54 -13.82
CA SER A 76 -5.52 -3.23 -15.11
C SER A 76 -4.80 -4.56 -14.94
N TYR A 77 -4.91 -5.43 -15.94
CA TYR A 77 -4.26 -6.73 -15.91
C TYR A 77 -3.78 -7.11 -17.31
N LYS A 78 -2.78 -7.99 -17.35
CA LYS A 78 -2.31 -8.62 -18.57
C LYS A 78 -2.19 -10.13 -18.42
N ILE A 79 -2.46 -10.86 -19.49
CA ILE A 79 -2.33 -12.32 -19.53
C ILE A 79 -1.40 -12.73 -20.64
N TYR A 80 -0.42 -13.54 -20.27
CA TYR A 80 0.61 -14.08 -21.13
C TYR A 80 0.55 -15.60 -21.14
N THR A 81 1.01 -16.17 -22.25
CA THR A 81 1.18 -17.61 -22.41
C THR A 81 2.60 -17.91 -22.86
N SER A 82 3.09 -19.08 -22.50
CA SER A 82 4.36 -19.65 -22.97
C SER A 82 4.15 -21.14 -23.19
N SER A 83 4.68 -21.67 -24.29
CA SER A 83 4.57 -23.09 -24.65
C SER A 83 5.94 -23.77 -24.59
N SER A 84 5.94 -25.08 -24.42
CA SER A 84 7.17 -25.88 -24.44
C SER A 84 6.88 -27.29 -24.94
N PRO A 85 7.76 -27.87 -25.77
CA PRO A 85 7.64 -29.27 -26.17
C PRO A 85 8.15 -30.23 -25.08
N ASP A 86 9.02 -29.80 -24.17
CA ASP A 86 9.82 -30.68 -23.30
C ASP A 86 9.91 -30.21 -21.82
N GLN A 87 9.23 -29.12 -21.46
CA GLN A 87 9.33 -28.40 -20.18
C GLN A 87 10.70 -27.75 -19.87
N LEU A 88 11.68 -27.89 -20.75
CA LEU A 88 13.02 -27.32 -20.59
C LEU A 88 13.16 -26.03 -21.40
N ASN A 89 12.72 -26.07 -22.65
CA ASN A 89 12.79 -24.95 -23.59
C ASN A 89 11.40 -24.30 -23.70
N TRP A 90 11.29 -23.07 -23.19
CA TRP A 90 10.04 -22.32 -23.18
C TRP A 90 10.09 -21.21 -24.23
N THR A 91 8.98 -21.03 -24.95
CA THR A 91 8.83 -19.86 -25.83
C THR A 91 8.80 -18.58 -25.00
N PRO A 92 9.19 -17.43 -25.58
CA PRO A 92 8.95 -16.15 -24.94
C PRO A 92 7.49 -15.96 -24.54
N TRP A 93 7.27 -15.25 -23.44
CA TRP A 93 5.93 -14.89 -22.99
C TRP A 93 5.24 -14.02 -24.05
N THR A 94 4.09 -14.48 -24.52
CA THR A 94 3.31 -13.77 -25.53
C THR A 94 1.93 -13.44 -24.95
N GLU A 95 1.56 -12.17 -25.07
CA GLU A 95 0.27 -11.65 -24.60
C GLU A 95 -0.87 -12.24 -25.43
N ILE A 96 -1.99 -12.56 -24.79
CA ILE A 96 -3.17 -13.07 -25.50
C ILE A 96 -3.93 -11.94 -26.17
N ASN A 97 -4.78 -12.27 -27.14
CA ASN A 97 -5.72 -11.33 -27.70
C ASN A 97 -6.88 -11.08 -26.72
N TYR A 98 -7.15 -9.81 -26.37
CA TYR A 98 -8.21 -9.48 -25.41
C TYR A 98 -9.62 -9.56 -26.00
N THR A 99 -9.77 -9.42 -27.31
CA THR A 99 -11.06 -9.40 -28.00
C THR A 99 -11.73 -10.77 -28.01
N ASP A 100 -10.96 -11.82 -28.25
CA ASP A 100 -11.48 -13.18 -28.40
C ASP A 100 -10.82 -14.19 -27.45
N GLY A 101 -9.81 -13.78 -26.68
CA GLY A 101 -9.05 -14.68 -25.80
C GLY A 101 -8.13 -15.63 -26.54
N SER A 102 -7.88 -15.41 -27.83
CA SER A 102 -7.01 -16.26 -28.62
C SER A 102 -5.56 -16.16 -28.15
N ILE A 103 -4.90 -17.32 -28.22
CA ILE A 103 -3.52 -17.51 -27.81
C ILE A 103 -2.65 -17.49 -29.07
N SER A 104 -1.59 -16.69 -29.04
CA SER A 104 -0.64 -16.58 -30.15
C SER A 104 0.61 -17.43 -29.96
N THR A 105 0.81 -18.04 -28.78
CA THR A 105 1.90 -19.00 -28.59
C THR A 105 1.68 -20.26 -29.41
N PRO A 106 2.76 -20.91 -29.88
CA PRO A 106 2.68 -22.16 -30.58
C PRO A 106 1.95 -23.23 -29.77
N ALA A 107 1.30 -24.15 -30.49
CA ALA A 107 0.68 -25.31 -29.89
C ALA A 107 1.74 -26.37 -29.59
N ASP A 108 2.10 -26.53 -28.31
CA ASP A 108 3.03 -27.57 -27.86
C ASP A 108 2.41 -28.45 -26.76
N GLN A 109 3.17 -29.47 -26.33
CA GLN A 109 2.77 -30.44 -25.33
C GLN A 109 2.56 -29.83 -23.94
N TYR A 110 3.25 -28.73 -23.64
CA TYR A 110 3.15 -28.03 -22.35
C TYR A 110 2.85 -26.55 -22.56
N ALA A 111 2.11 -25.98 -21.63
CA ALA A 111 1.86 -24.54 -21.57
C ALA A 111 1.98 -24.01 -20.13
N LYS A 112 2.26 -22.71 -20.03
CA LYS A 112 2.13 -21.92 -18.81
C LYS A 112 1.34 -20.66 -19.10
N VAL A 113 0.64 -20.18 -18.08
CA VAL A 113 -0.06 -18.90 -18.10
C VAL A 113 0.57 -18.00 -17.05
N LYS A 114 0.84 -16.75 -17.43
CA LYS A 114 1.25 -15.69 -16.50
C LYS A 114 0.20 -14.60 -16.52
N ILE A 115 -0.20 -14.14 -15.34
CA ILE A 115 -1.11 -13.01 -15.15
C ILE A 115 -0.33 -11.92 -14.43
N GLU A 116 -0.36 -10.71 -14.97
CA GLU A 116 0.16 -9.51 -14.31
C GLU A 116 -1.02 -8.61 -13.94
N VAL A 117 -0.98 -8.02 -12.74
CA VAL A 117 -1.99 -7.09 -12.25
C VAL A 117 -1.30 -5.80 -11.89
N PHE A 118 -1.91 -4.67 -12.25
CA PHE A 118 -1.39 -3.34 -12.03
C PHE A 118 -2.42 -2.49 -11.28
N ALA A 119 -2.01 -1.90 -10.17
CA ALA A 119 -2.82 -0.92 -9.46
C ALA A 119 -2.87 0.39 -10.25
N HIS A 120 -3.99 1.09 -10.13
CA HIS A 120 -4.07 2.49 -10.54
C HIS A 120 -3.71 3.37 -9.35
N LYS A 121 -2.85 4.36 -9.58
CA LYS A 121 -2.41 5.27 -8.52
C LYS A 121 -3.55 6.23 -8.18
N THR A 122 -3.85 6.31 -6.89
CA THR A 122 -4.79 7.28 -6.34
C THR A 122 -4.10 8.02 -5.21
N ASN A 123 -4.58 9.22 -4.88
CA ASN A 123 -4.02 9.98 -3.77
C ASN A 123 -4.36 9.27 -2.46
N ALA A 124 -3.35 9.00 -1.65
CA ALA A 124 -3.48 8.54 -0.28
C ALA A 124 -2.87 9.57 0.65
N THR A 125 -3.49 9.78 1.80
CA THR A 125 -3.01 10.68 2.85
C THR A 125 -2.47 9.87 4.01
N PHE A 126 -1.28 10.26 4.47
CA PHE A 126 -0.62 9.66 5.62
C PHE A 126 -0.25 10.77 6.60
N THR A 127 -0.78 10.68 7.82
CA THR A 127 -0.47 11.59 8.90
C THR A 127 0.87 11.16 9.50
N VAL A 128 1.89 11.99 9.29
CA VAL A 128 3.23 11.77 9.84
C VAL A 128 3.23 12.01 11.35
N ASP A 129 2.51 13.05 11.79
CA ASP A 129 2.27 13.34 13.20
C ASP A 129 1.00 14.16 13.36
N ASP A 130 0.22 13.83 14.39
CA ASP A 130 -0.97 14.54 14.78
C ASP A 130 -0.77 15.35 16.08
N PHE A 131 0.40 15.25 16.71
CA PHE A 131 0.75 15.90 17.98
C PHE A 131 -0.20 15.57 19.14
N ASN A 132 -0.91 14.44 19.07
CA ASN A 132 -1.80 13.99 20.14
C ASN A 132 -1.10 13.11 21.19
N ILE A 133 0.10 12.60 20.89
CA ILE A 133 0.87 11.77 21.83
C ILE A 133 1.56 12.69 22.86
N PRO A 134 1.16 12.63 24.15
CA PRO A 134 1.80 13.43 25.19
C PRO A 134 3.30 13.08 25.29
N ASP A 135 4.12 14.09 25.55
CA ASP A 135 5.57 13.96 25.77
C ASP A 135 6.40 13.37 24.61
N LYS A 136 5.82 13.17 23.41
CA LYS A 136 6.56 12.76 22.19
C LYS A 136 7.69 13.73 21.86
N TYR A 137 7.45 15.02 22.08
CA TYR A 137 8.43 16.09 21.91
C TYR A 137 8.74 16.73 23.26
N SER A 138 9.60 16.09 24.07
CA SER A 138 9.97 16.64 25.37
C SER A 138 10.91 17.84 25.22
N ASN A 139 10.36 19.05 25.25
CA ASN A 139 11.14 20.28 25.34
C ASN A 139 10.43 21.26 26.29
N PRO A 140 11.11 21.80 27.31
CA PRO A 140 10.49 22.70 28.30
C PRO A 140 9.95 24.02 27.71
N PHE A 141 10.30 24.34 26.47
CA PHE A 141 9.88 25.53 25.74
C PHE A 141 8.82 25.26 24.67
N LEU A 142 8.35 24.01 24.53
CA LEU A 142 7.29 23.63 23.59
C LEU A 142 6.04 23.19 24.34
N ASN A 143 4.89 23.48 23.75
CA ASN A 143 3.66 22.74 24.02
C ASN A 143 3.53 21.72 22.88
N SER A 144 3.49 20.44 23.22
CA SER A 144 3.47 19.34 22.25
C SER A 144 2.39 18.29 22.59
N SER A 145 1.27 18.75 23.13
CA SER A 145 0.13 17.93 23.52
C SER A 145 -1.15 18.47 22.86
N ASP A 146 -2.22 17.68 22.90
CA ASP A 146 -3.57 18.12 22.48
C ASP A 146 -3.66 18.58 21.02
N GLY A 147 -2.86 17.96 20.14
CA GLY A 147 -2.92 18.21 18.70
C GLY A 147 -2.16 19.45 18.25
N VAL A 148 -1.35 20.05 19.12
CA VAL A 148 -0.55 21.23 18.78
C VAL A 148 0.94 21.00 19.07
N LEU A 149 1.78 21.51 18.17
CA LEU A 149 3.19 21.72 18.40
C LEU A 149 3.47 23.21 18.27
N GLU A 150 3.62 23.89 19.41
CA GLU A 150 3.80 25.33 19.45
C GLU A 150 4.84 25.75 20.49
N LEU A 151 5.33 26.98 20.36
CA LEU A 151 6.21 27.57 21.35
C LEU A 151 5.42 27.96 22.60
N LYS A 152 5.96 27.60 23.76
CA LYS A 152 5.38 27.99 25.04
C LYS A 152 5.59 29.49 25.27
N ASN A 153 4.53 30.25 25.03
CA ASN A 153 4.52 31.72 25.16
C ASN A 153 3.82 32.21 26.44
N LEU A 154 3.03 31.35 27.09
CA LEU A 154 2.27 31.70 28.29
C LEU A 154 2.85 30.99 29.52
N TYR A 155 3.27 31.81 30.49
CA TYR A 155 3.83 31.34 31.75
C TYR A 155 2.95 31.86 32.89
N ARG A 156 2.33 30.94 33.64
CA ARG A 156 1.56 31.28 34.83
C ARG A 156 2.51 31.31 36.02
N LEU A 157 2.63 32.47 36.65
CA LEU A 157 3.42 32.67 37.87
C LEU A 157 2.46 32.94 39.02
N VAL A 158 2.65 32.25 40.14
CA VAL A 158 1.90 32.49 41.37
C VAL A 158 2.73 33.43 42.25
N GLY A 159 2.10 34.50 42.73
CA GLY A 159 2.70 35.41 43.69
C GLY A 159 2.45 34.96 45.12
N GLU A 160 3.45 35.12 45.98
CA GLU A 160 3.33 34.92 47.41
C GLU A 160 2.80 36.22 48.04
N LYS A 161 1.84 36.10 48.97
CA LYS A 161 1.30 37.26 49.67
C LYS A 161 2.33 37.78 50.67
N GLU A 162 2.64 39.08 50.61
CA GLU A 162 3.49 39.71 51.61
C GLU A 162 2.70 39.91 52.91
N ILE A 163 3.19 39.32 54.00
CA ILE A 163 2.50 39.30 55.30
C ILE A 163 2.74 40.60 56.07
N ASN A 164 3.89 41.26 55.85
CA ASN A 164 4.28 42.47 56.58
C ASN A 164 3.84 43.78 55.88
N TRP A 165 2.96 43.68 54.88
CA TRP A 165 2.44 44.83 54.17
C TRP A 165 1.39 45.57 55.01
N ASN A 166 1.67 46.82 55.38
CA ASN A 166 0.88 47.59 56.35
C ASN A 166 0.05 48.73 55.72
N ASP A 167 0.01 48.84 54.40
CA ASP A 167 -0.81 49.84 53.69
C ASP A 167 -2.14 49.24 53.21
N THR A 168 -3.06 50.09 52.77
CA THR A 168 -4.38 49.71 52.27
C THR A 168 -4.26 48.79 51.05
N GLY A 169 -4.86 47.60 51.14
CA GLY A 169 -4.88 46.60 50.06
C GLY A 169 -4.13 45.32 50.39
N LYS A 170 -3.66 44.61 49.36
CA LYS A 170 -2.86 43.38 49.48
C LYS A 170 -1.73 43.41 48.46
N LEU A 171 -0.50 43.13 48.91
CA LEU A 171 0.67 42.99 48.05
C LEU A 171 0.98 41.50 47.80
N PHE A 172 1.23 41.16 46.53
CA PHE A 172 1.73 39.86 46.12
C PHE A 172 3.06 40.04 45.38
N ILE A 173 4.05 39.25 45.74
CA ILE A 173 5.41 39.33 45.18
C ILE A 173 5.71 38.01 44.48
N THR A 174 6.29 38.07 43.28
CA THR A 174 6.78 36.89 42.56
C THR A 174 8.18 37.16 42.02
N LYS A 175 9.04 36.14 42.01
CA LYS A 175 10.38 36.23 41.43
C LYS A 175 10.38 35.53 40.08
N ILE A 176 10.73 36.27 39.03
CA ILE A 176 10.85 35.75 37.67
C ILE A 176 12.27 35.22 37.49
N ASN A 177 12.43 33.91 37.35
CA ASN A 177 13.73 33.35 36.99
C ASN A 177 13.95 33.44 35.48
N LYS A 178 14.94 34.24 35.06
CA LYS A 178 15.31 34.42 33.65
C LYS A 178 15.65 33.10 32.95
N SER A 179 16.10 32.06 33.67
CA SER A 179 16.41 30.76 33.07
C SER A 179 15.19 30.05 32.47
N TYR A 180 13.98 30.39 32.90
CA TYR A 180 12.74 29.85 32.35
C TYR A 180 12.32 30.47 31.01
N PHE A 181 13.03 31.51 30.57
CA PHE A 181 12.77 32.21 29.32
C PHE A 181 14.00 32.11 28.43
N LYS A 182 13.78 31.83 27.15
CA LYS A 182 14.84 31.83 26.13
C LYS A 182 14.44 32.79 25.02
N ALA A 183 15.42 33.58 24.58
CA ALA A 183 15.28 34.37 23.37
C ALA A 183 15.46 33.45 22.16
N ILE A 184 14.54 33.53 21.21
CA ILE A 184 14.65 32.85 19.93
C ILE A 184 15.47 33.75 19.01
N ASN A 185 16.71 33.34 18.73
CA ASN A 185 17.60 34.12 17.87
C ASN A 185 17.38 33.80 16.38
N LYS A 186 16.93 32.58 16.06
CA LYS A 186 16.70 32.10 14.70
C LYS A 186 15.76 30.89 14.73
N ILE A 187 14.87 30.80 13.75
CA ILE A 187 14.14 29.57 13.39
C ILE A 187 14.50 29.29 11.93
N GLU A 188 14.96 28.08 11.64
CA GLU A 188 15.19 27.65 10.26
C GLU A 188 14.67 26.23 10.05
N VAL A 189 14.21 25.96 8.83
CA VAL A 189 13.89 24.62 8.36
C VAL A 189 15.13 24.13 7.62
N VAL A 190 15.73 23.04 8.11
CA VAL A 190 16.89 22.38 7.48
C VAL A 190 16.42 21.16 6.71
#